data_AF-A0A8S0FSA0-F1
#
_entry.id   AF-A0A8S0FSA0-F1
#
_cell.length_a   1.000
_cell.length_b   1.000
_cell.length_c   1.000
_cell.angle_alpha   90.00
_cell.angle_beta   90.00
_cell.angle_gamma   90.00
#
_symmetry.space_group_name_H-M   'P 1'
#
loop_
_entity.id
_entity.type
_entity.pdbx_description
1 polymer ?
#
loop_
_entity_poly.entity_id
_entity_poly.type
_entity_poly.pdbx_seq_one_letter_code
_entity_poly.pdbx_strand_id
1 'polypeptide(L)'
;MTTNITCKSPRSNVLDLSYSETFNQTHLADAYERLLLETMRGIQALFVRRDEVEEAWKWVDSITEAWAMDNDAPKPYQAGTWGPVASVAMITRDGRSWNEFE
;
A
#
# COMPACT_ATOMS: atom_id res chain seq x y z
N MET A 1 5.39 -10.68 2.09
CA MET A 1 5.85 -9.36 2.56
C MET A 1 7.28 -9.54 3.04
N THR A 2 8.26 -9.31 2.17
CA THR A 2 9.66 -9.68 2.40
C THR A 2 10.31 -8.65 3.32
N THR A 3 10.63 -9.03 4.56
CA THR A 3 11.26 -8.12 5.51
C THR A 3 12.77 -8.29 5.43
N ASN A 4 13.46 -7.28 4.90
CA ASN A 4 14.93 -7.26 4.79
C ASN A 4 15.56 -6.95 6.15
N ILE A 5 15.82 -7.99 6.95
CA ILE A 5 16.61 -7.89 8.18
C ILE A 5 18.04 -8.30 7.86
N THR A 6 18.97 -7.34 7.79
CA THR A 6 20.38 -7.60 7.55
C THR A 6 21.04 -8.19 8.80
N CYS A 7 21.14 -9.52 8.85
CA CYS A 7 21.99 -10.23 9.82
C CYS A 7 23.46 -10.17 9.36
N LYS A 8 24.39 -9.80 10.25
CA LYS A 8 25.85 -9.89 9.98
C LYS A 8 26.29 -11.35 9.96
N SER A 9 26.02 -12.04 8.85
CA SER A 9 26.55 -13.35 8.50
C SER A 9 26.83 -13.35 6.98
N PRO A 10 27.83 -14.10 6.47
CA PRO A 10 28.23 -14.06 5.07
C PRO A 10 27.21 -14.69 4.10
N ARG A 11 26.02 -15.05 4.58
CA ARG A 11 24.89 -15.52 3.76
C ARG A 11 23.67 -14.64 4.06
N SER A 12 23.22 -13.90 3.05
CA SER A 12 21.96 -13.17 3.06
C SER A 12 20.81 -14.17 3.06
N ASN A 13 20.38 -14.60 4.24
CA ASN A 13 19.17 -15.40 4.37
C ASN A 13 18.00 -14.42 4.42
N VAL A 14 17.28 -14.26 3.32
CA VAL A 14 16.00 -13.56 3.28
C VAL A 14 15.00 -14.39 4.08
N LEU A 15 14.37 -13.81 5.10
CA LEU A 15 13.26 -14.46 5.80
C LEU A 15 12.03 -14.37 4.91
N ASP A 16 11.76 -15.45 4.18
CA ASP A 16 10.57 -15.57 3.37
C ASP A 16 9.43 -16.21 4.17
N LEU A 17 8.32 -15.48 4.28
CA LEU A 17 7.07 -15.95 4.86
C LEU A 17 6.04 -15.94 3.73
N SER A 18 6.09 -16.99 2.91
CA SER A 18 5.13 -17.24 1.84
C SER A 18 3.87 -17.89 2.41
N TYR A 19 2.78 -17.11 2.45
CA TYR A 19 1.50 -17.55 3.03
C TYR A 19 0.83 -18.66 2.19
N SER A 20 1.05 -18.65 0.87
CA SER A 20 0.55 -19.69 -0.03
C SER A 20 1.20 -21.04 0.31
N GLU A 21 2.52 -21.11 0.43
CA GLU A 21 3.24 -22.37 0.67
C GLU A 21 2.94 -23.00 2.03
N THR A 22 2.85 -22.18 3.09
CA THR A 22 2.65 -22.67 4.46
C THR A 22 1.20 -22.98 4.82
N PHE A 23 0.23 -22.30 4.21
CA PHE A 23 -1.19 -22.44 4.56
C PHE A 23 -2.06 -23.02 3.43
N ASN A 24 -1.47 -23.73 2.46
CA ASN A 24 -2.12 -24.36 1.30
C ASN A 24 -3.41 -25.17 1.60
N GLN A 25 -3.67 -25.57 2.85
CA GLN A 25 -4.87 -26.33 3.27
C GLN A 25 -5.89 -25.51 4.08
N THR A 26 -5.61 -24.24 4.38
CA THR A 26 -6.48 -23.38 5.19
C THR A 26 -7.22 -22.42 4.26
N HIS A 27 -8.56 -22.42 4.30
CA HIS A 27 -9.35 -21.43 3.58
C HIS A 27 -9.00 -20.03 4.08
N LEU A 28 -8.39 -19.22 3.21
CA LEU A 28 -8.22 -17.79 3.45
C LEU A 28 -9.57 -17.13 3.24
N ALA A 29 -10.20 -16.69 4.32
CA ALA A 29 -11.44 -15.94 4.24
C ALA A 29 -11.22 -14.70 3.36
N ASP A 30 -12.09 -14.53 2.36
CA ASP A 30 -12.05 -13.36 1.50
C ASP A 30 -12.31 -12.08 2.31
N ALA A 31 -11.87 -10.93 1.80
CA ALA A 31 -12.02 -9.64 2.47
C ALA A 31 -13.48 -9.39 2.89
N TYR A 32 -14.45 -9.69 2.01
CA TYR A 32 -15.86 -9.50 2.31
C TYR A 32 -16.41 -10.52 3.31
N GLU A 33 -15.98 -11.79 3.24
CA GLU A 33 -16.37 -12.81 4.21
C GLU A 33 -15.96 -12.39 5.62
N ARG A 34 -14.73 -11.89 5.76
CA ARG A 34 -14.22 -11.43 7.05
C ARG A 34 -15.00 -10.23 7.58
N LEU A 35 -15.27 -9.24 6.73
CA LEU A 35 -16.02 -8.04 7.12
C LEU A 35 -17.44 -8.38 7.59
N LEU A 36 -18.12 -9.29 6.89
CA LEU A 36 -19.47 -9.74 7.26
C LEU A 36 -19.46 -10.49 8.60
N LEU A 37 -18.50 -11.38 8.81
CA LEU A 37 -18.35 -12.11 10.07
C LEU A 37 -18.13 -11.17 11.26
N GLU A 38 -17.29 -10.15 11.11
CA GLU A 38 -17.05 -9.17 12.18
C GLU A 38 -18.28 -8.30 12.45
N THR A 39 -19.05 -7.95 11.41
CA THR A 39 -20.34 -7.24 11.55
C THR A 39 -21.33 -8.05 12.38
N MET A 40 -21.45 -9.37 12.12
CA MET A 40 -22.31 -10.26 12.89
C MET A 40 -21.86 -10.41 14.35
N ARG A 41 -20.54 -10.30 14.61
CA ARG A 41 -19.97 -10.31 15.97
C ARG A 41 -20.07 -8.98 16.70
N GLY A 42 -20.51 -7.91 16.02
CA GLY A 42 -20.57 -6.56 16.57
C GLY A 42 -19.20 -5.90 16.79
N ILE A 43 -18.14 -6.41 16.16
CA ILE A 43 -16.78 -5.88 16.31
C ILE A 43 -16.50 -4.90 15.17
N GLN A 44 -16.31 -3.63 15.51
CA GLN A 44 -16.11 -2.55 14.54
C GLN A 44 -14.64 -2.26 14.22
N ALA A 45 -13.70 -3.13 14.58
CA ALA A 45 -12.26 -2.87 14.45
C ALA A 45 -11.75 -2.79 13.00
N LEU A 46 -12.45 -3.40 12.05
CA LEU A 46 -12.09 -3.39 10.62
C LEU A 46 -12.84 -2.31 9.82
N PHE A 47 -13.67 -1.51 10.49
CA PHE A 47 -14.45 -0.45 9.84
C PHE A 47 -13.83 0.89 10.17
N VAL A 48 -13.68 1.73 9.14
CA VAL A 48 -13.19 3.10 9.31
C VAL A 48 -14.26 3.93 10.01
N ARG A 49 -13.85 4.71 11.01
CA ARG A 49 -14.78 5.57 11.74
C ARG A 49 -15.09 6.84 10.96
N ARG A 50 -16.21 7.49 11.29
CA ARG A 50 -16.67 8.69 10.59
C ARG A 50 -15.67 9.84 10.68
N ASP A 51 -15.13 10.09 11.87
CA ASP A 51 -14.12 11.11 12.13
C ASP A 51 -12.83 10.85 11.34
N GLU A 52 -12.37 9.59 11.29
CA GLU A 52 -11.21 9.20 10.47
C GLU A 52 -11.44 9.46 8.97
N VAL A 53 -12.65 9.17 8.46
CA VAL A 53 -13.02 9.47 7.08
C VAL A 53 -13.06 10.98 6.82
N GLU A 54 -13.65 11.76 7.73
CA GLU A 54 -13.72 13.23 7.60
C GLU A 54 -12.31 13.86 7.58
N GLU A 55 -11.38 13.39 8.41
CA GLU A 55 -9.99 13.86 8.38
C GLU A 55 -9.25 13.42 7.10
N ALA A 56 -9.44 12.18 6.64
CA ALA A 56 -8.84 11.72 5.39
C ALA A 56 -9.31 12.56 4.20
N TRP A 57 -10.60 12.92 4.14
CA TRP A 57 -11.14 13.77 3.08
C TRP A 57 -10.57 15.18 3.11
N LYS A 58 -10.39 15.81 4.29
CA LYS A 58 -9.75 17.13 4.37
C LYS A 58 -8.38 17.17 3.68
N TRP A 59 -7.61 16.09 3.81
CA TRP A 59 -6.31 15.97 3.14
C TRP A 59 -6.46 15.83 1.63
N VAL A 60 -7.36 14.96 1.16
CA VAL A 60 -7.62 14.75 -0.28
C VAL A 60 -8.15 16.02 -0.94
N ASP A 61 -9.06 16.73 -0.29
CA ASP A 61 -9.67 17.96 -0.79
C ASP A 61 -8.59 19.02 -1.03
N SER A 62 -7.67 19.21 -0.08
CA SER A 62 -6.58 20.18 -0.22
C SER A 62 -5.67 19.91 -1.43
N ILE A 63 -5.38 18.64 -1.73
CA ILE A 63 -4.57 18.24 -2.88
C ILE A 63 -5.36 18.47 -4.18
N THR A 64 -6.64 18.15 -4.17
CA THR A 64 -7.52 18.29 -5.33
C THR A 64 -7.75 19.77 -5.68
N GLU A 65 -7.95 20.63 -4.68
CA GLU A 65 -8.05 22.08 -4.85
C GLU A 65 -6.76 22.67 -5.41
N ALA A 66 -5.60 22.30 -4.84
CA ALA A 66 -4.30 22.74 -5.34
C ALA A 66 -4.09 22.32 -6.81
N TRP A 67 -4.47 21.09 -7.16
CA TRP A 67 -4.36 20.61 -8.54
C TRP A 67 -5.37 21.27 -9.48
N ALA A 68 -6.55 21.66 -9.02
CA ALA A 68 -7.50 22.42 -9.84
C ALA A 68 -7.00 23.85 -10.13
N MET A 69 -6.23 24.44 -9.20
CA MET A 69 -5.60 25.75 -9.39
C MET A 69 -4.37 25.69 -10.31
N ASP A 70 -3.63 24.59 -10.24
CA ASP A 70 -2.43 24.37 -11.06
C ASP A 70 -2.84 23.69 -12.37
N ASN A 71 -2.81 24.43 -13.49
CA ASN A 71 -3.30 23.95 -14.79
C ASN A 71 -2.33 22.94 -15.48
N ASP A 72 -1.63 22.13 -14.69
CA ASP A 72 -0.67 21.13 -15.16
C ASP A 72 -1.35 19.77 -15.36
N ALA A 73 -1.14 19.20 -16.54
CA ALA A 73 -1.74 17.93 -16.92
C ALA A 73 -0.97 16.76 -16.28
N PRO A 74 -1.65 15.64 -15.95
CA PRO A 74 -0.95 14.46 -15.45
C PRO A 74 0.08 13.96 -16.45
N LYS A 75 1.28 13.63 -15.96
CA LYS A 75 2.40 13.18 -16.80
C LYS A 75 2.09 11.80 -17.41
N PRO A 76 2.24 11.61 -18.73
CA PRO A 76 1.99 10.33 -19.36
C PRO A 76 3.04 9.30 -18.98
N TYR A 77 2.66 8.03 -18.97
CA TYR A 77 3.55 6.88 -18.77
C TYR A 77 3.11 5.71 -19.65
N GLN A 78 4.05 4.81 -19.95
CA GLN A 78 3.77 3.65 -20.81
C GLN A 78 2.99 2.58 -20.02
N ALA A 79 2.02 1.92 -20.66
CA ALA A 79 1.28 0.84 -20.02
C ALA A 79 2.22 -0.32 -19.65
N GLY A 80 2.05 -0.89 -18.45
CA GLY A 80 2.94 -1.91 -17.90
C GLY A 80 4.18 -1.36 -17.18
N THR A 81 4.37 -0.03 -17.17
CA THR A 81 5.40 0.61 -16.34
C THR A 81 4.85 1.07 -14.99
N TRP A 82 5.73 1.27 -14.01
CA TRP A 82 5.41 1.75 -12.66
C TRP A 82 5.05 3.25 -12.58
N GLY A 83 4.98 3.94 -13.71
CA GLY A 83 4.63 5.36 -13.79
C GLY A 83 5.73 6.24 -14.41
N PRO A 84 5.56 7.56 -14.38
CA PRO A 84 6.49 8.50 -14.99
C PRO A 84 7.79 8.64 -14.16
N VAL A 85 8.90 9.01 -14.81
CA VAL A 85 10.20 9.26 -14.13
C VAL A 85 10.08 10.27 -12.97
N ALA A 86 9.10 11.18 -13.04
CA ALA A 86 8.80 12.13 -11.99
C ALA A 86 8.41 11.47 -10.65
N SER A 87 7.74 10.30 -10.66
CA SER A 87 7.38 9.59 -9.42
C SER A 87 8.59 9.01 -8.70
N VAL A 88 9.58 8.53 -9.46
CA VAL A 88 10.87 8.07 -8.93
C VAL A 88 11.67 9.25 -8.37
N ALA A 89 11.80 10.32 -9.16
CA ALA A 89 12.55 11.51 -8.75
C ALA A 89 12.00 12.15 -7.45
N MET A 90 10.67 12.14 -7.28
CA MET A 90 10.00 12.64 -6.07
C MET A 90 10.44 11.87 -4.81
N ILE A 91 10.50 10.53 -4.89
CA ILE A 91 10.87 9.68 -3.75
C ILE A 91 12.38 9.70 -3.50
N THR A 92 13.19 9.75 -4.56
CA THR A 92 14.65 9.91 -4.46
C THR A 92 15.04 11.21 -3.77
N ARG A 93 14.24 12.28 -3.89
CA ARG A 93 14.45 13.54 -3.17
C ARG A 93 14.43 13.36 -1.65
N ASP A 94 13.67 12.40 -1.14
CA ASP A 94 13.62 12.02 0.28
C ASP A 94 14.65 10.93 0.66
N GLY A 95 15.59 10.62 -0.25
CA GLY A 95 16.61 9.59 -0.05
C GLY A 95 16.06 8.16 -0.03
N ARG A 96 14.83 7.96 -0.53
CA ARG A 96 14.16 6.65 -0.60
C ARG A 96 14.12 6.16 -2.05
N SER A 97 13.83 4.87 -2.21
CA SER A 97 13.57 4.25 -3.51
C SER A 97 12.37 3.32 -3.40
N TRP A 98 11.65 3.14 -4.50
CA TRP A 98 10.63 2.10 -4.60
C TRP A 98 11.33 0.73 -4.54
N ASN A 99 10.74 -0.21 -3.81
CA ASN A 99 11.18 -1.60 -3.87
C ASN A 99 10.63 -2.19 -5.17
N GLU A 100 11.51 -2.37 -6.14
CA GLU A 100 11.20 -3.14 -7.35
C GLU A 100 11.15 -4.62 -6.94
N PHE A 101 9.95 -5.20 -6.98
CA PHE A 101 9.80 -6.64 -6.83
C PHE A 101 10.26 -7.27 -8.15
N GLU A 102 11.42 -7.92 -8.12
CA GLU A 102 11.89 -8.84 -9.17
C GLU A 102 11.44 -10.27 -8.85
#